data_AF-A0A7J7LAX0-F1
#
_entry.id   AF-A0A7J7LAX0-F1
#
_cell.length_a   1.000
_cell.length_b   1.000
_cell.length_c   1.000
_cell.angle_alpha   90.00
_cell.angle_beta   90.00
_cell.angle_gamma   90.00
#
_symmetry.space_group_name_H-M   'P 1'
#
loop_
_entity.id
_entity.type
_entity.pdbx_description
1 polymer ?
#
loop_
_entity_poly.entity_id
_entity_poly.type
_entity_poly.pdbx_seq_one_letter_code
_entity_poly.pdbx_strand_id
1 'polypeptide(L)'
;MTLKDHSKWPSLPTSCREVIEAYSYELTKLSRSLMSVLSVNLGLGEGYLQNAFGGDDIGACLRATFYPKCPQPDLTLGLSSHSDPGGMTLLLPDDQVSGYKYLKVIVGSP
;
A
#
# COMPACT_ATOMS: atom_id res chain seq x y z
N MET A 1 -12.94 12.85 -2.82
CA MET A 1 -12.25 14.09 -2.33
C MET A 1 -10.84 13.73 -1.83
N THR A 2 -9.81 13.96 -2.64
CA THR A 2 -8.41 13.62 -2.28
C THR A 2 -7.88 14.66 -1.29
N LEU A 3 -7.83 14.31 -0.01
CA LEU A 3 -7.31 15.22 1.03
C LEU A 3 -5.76 15.21 1.00
N LYS A 4 -5.18 15.67 -0.11
CA LYS A 4 -3.73 15.92 -0.20
C LYS A 4 -3.43 17.26 0.47
N ASP A 5 -2.71 17.20 1.58
CA ASP A 5 -2.25 18.38 2.29
C ASP A 5 -0.73 18.48 2.18
N HIS A 6 -0.25 19.21 1.18
CA HIS A 6 1.19 19.35 0.90
C HIS A 6 1.94 20.07 2.02
N SER A 7 1.25 20.79 2.91
CA SER A 7 1.89 21.41 4.07
C SER A 7 2.43 20.36 5.07
N LYS A 8 1.83 19.16 5.07
CA LYS A 8 2.23 18.03 5.91
C LYS A 8 3.30 17.15 5.27
N TRP A 9 3.65 17.42 4.02
CA TRP A 9 4.62 16.61 3.28
C TRP A 9 6.04 17.13 3.51
N PRO A 10 7.06 16.23 3.49
CA PRO A 10 8.45 16.63 3.61
C PRO A 10 8.79 17.77 2.64
N SER A 11 9.49 18.79 3.14
CA SER A 11 9.99 19.90 2.34
C SER A 11 11.41 19.64 1.79
N LEU A 12 12.08 18.60 2.30
CA LEU A 12 13.43 18.20 1.90
C LEU A 12 13.49 16.70 1.64
N PRO A 13 14.27 16.27 0.63
CA PRO A 13 14.85 17.10 -0.43
C PRO A 13 13.77 17.83 -1.24
N THR A 14 14.10 18.93 -1.91
CA THR A 14 13.10 19.80 -2.58
C THR A 14 12.28 19.06 -3.64
N SER A 15 12.86 18.03 -4.26
CA SER A 15 12.18 17.14 -5.22
C SER A 15 11.18 16.17 -4.58
N CYS A 16 11.17 16.02 -3.25
CA CYS A 16 10.41 14.97 -2.56
C CYS A 16 8.90 15.06 -2.85
N ARG A 17 8.33 16.27 -2.86
CA ARG A 17 6.90 16.46 -3.11
C ARG A 17 6.51 16.04 -4.53
N GLU A 18 7.24 16.53 -5.53
CA GLU A 18 7.02 16.20 -6.94
C GLU A 18 7.13 14.68 -7.17
N VAL A 19 8.14 14.04 -6.58
CA VAL A 19 8.33 12.59 -6.68
C VAL A 19 7.19 11.82 -6.02
N ILE A 20 6.78 12.22 -4.81
CA ILE A 20 5.65 11.57 -4.11
C ILE A 20 4.36 11.73 -4.92
N GLU A 21 4.12 12.89 -5.52
CA GLU A 21 2.93 13.12 -6.35
C GLU A 21 2.91 12.24 -7.58
N ALA A 22 3.99 12.25 -8.36
CA ALA A 22 4.13 11.43 -9.56
C ALA A 22 3.99 9.93 -9.23
N TYR A 23 4.66 9.49 -8.17
CA TYR A 23 4.60 8.10 -7.72
C TYR A 23 3.18 7.72 -7.27
N SER A 24 2.52 8.56 -6.48
CA SER A 24 1.15 8.31 -6.02
C SER A 24 0.15 8.24 -7.18
N TYR A 25 0.35 9.06 -8.22
CA TYR A 25 -0.48 9.04 -9.43
C TYR A 25 -0.34 7.70 -10.17
N GLU A 26 0.90 7.26 -10.44
CA GLU A 26 1.15 5.99 -11.13
C GLU A 26 0.67 4.78 -10.30
N LEU A 27 0.88 4.78 -8.98
CA LEU A 27 0.35 3.73 -8.10
C LEU A 27 -1.17 3.68 -8.10
N THR A 28 -1.85 4.82 -8.12
CA THR A 28 -3.33 4.85 -8.17
C THR A 28 -3.82 4.24 -9.48
N LYS A 29 -3.19 4.58 -10.60
CA LYS A 29 -3.51 4.00 -11.92
C LYS A 29 -3.26 2.49 -11.94
N LEU A 30 -2.13 2.04 -11.43
CA LEU A 30 -1.79 0.62 -11.33
C LEU A 30 -2.80 -0.14 -10.46
N SER A 31 -3.15 0.39 -9.29
CA SER A 31 -4.15 -0.21 -8.41
C SER A 31 -5.52 -0.37 -9.09
N ARG A 32 -5.97 0.63 -9.87
CA ARG A 32 -7.21 0.53 -10.64
C ARG A 32 -7.15 -0.60 -11.67
N SER A 33 -6.05 -0.72 -12.41
CA SER A 33 -5.86 -1.80 -13.37
C SER A 33 -5.85 -3.17 -12.69
N LEU A 34 -5.16 -3.32 -11.55
CA LEU A 34 -5.14 -4.58 -10.80
C LEU A 34 -6.52 -4.95 -10.26
N MET A 35 -7.28 -3.98 -9.73
CA MET A 35 -8.66 -4.21 -9.28
C MET A 35 -9.59 -4.65 -10.42
N SER A 36 -9.43 -4.09 -11.61
CA SER A 36 -10.17 -4.52 -12.82
C SER A 36 -9.85 -5.99 -13.16
N VAL A 37 -8.55 -6.32 -13.25
CA VAL A 37 -8.10 -7.69 -13.53
C VAL A 37 -8.59 -8.68 -12.48
N LEU A 38 -8.51 -8.34 -11.19
CA LEU A 38 -8.99 -9.18 -10.10
C LEU A 38 -10.51 -9.40 -10.17
N SER A 39 -11.28 -8.35 -10.49
CA SER A 39 -12.73 -8.44 -10.63
C SER A 39 -13.11 -9.46 -11.73
N VAL A 40 -12.49 -9.35 -12.90
CA VAL A 40 -12.74 -10.26 -14.03
C VAL A 40 -12.34 -11.69 -13.70
N ASN A 41 -11.19 -11.90 -13.05
CA ASN A 41 -10.73 -13.25 -12.67
C ASN A 41 -11.63 -13.93 -11.63
N LEU A 42 -12.35 -13.15 -10.83
CA LEU A 42 -13.37 -13.65 -9.89
C LEU A 42 -14.74 -13.85 -10.54
N GLY A 43 -14.88 -13.63 -11.86
CA GLY A 43 -16.15 -13.72 -12.59
C GLY A 43 -17.09 -12.55 -12.31
N LEU A 44 -16.57 -11.42 -11.82
CA LEU A 44 -17.32 -10.21 -11.53
C LEU A 44 -17.24 -9.21 -12.70
N GLY A 45 -18.12 -8.20 -12.68
CA GLY A 45 -17.99 -7.08 -13.61
C GLY A 45 -16.68 -6.32 -13.41
N GLU A 46 -16.08 -5.81 -14.49
CA GLU A 46 -14.74 -5.22 -14.49
C GLU A 46 -14.52 -4.16 -13.39
N GLY A 47 -15.48 -3.26 -13.17
CA GLY A 47 -15.40 -2.22 -12.14
C GLY A 47 -15.82 -2.65 -10.74
N TYR A 48 -16.17 -3.92 -10.51
CA TYR A 48 -16.85 -4.35 -9.28
C TYR A 48 -16.02 -4.07 -8.02
N LEU A 49 -14.79 -4.56 -7.94
CA LEU A 49 -13.96 -4.36 -6.75
C LEU A 49 -13.64 -2.89 -6.53
N GLN A 50 -13.35 -2.15 -7.61
CA GLN A 50 -13.12 -0.71 -7.51
C GLN A 50 -14.32 0.00 -6.87
N ASN A 51 -15.53 -0.29 -7.34
CA ASN A 51 -16.75 0.32 -6.80
C ASN A 51 -17.02 -0.11 -5.35
N ALA A 52 -16.75 -1.37 -5.01
CA ALA A 52 -16.90 -1.88 -3.64
C ALA A 52 -15.98 -1.17 -2.64
N PHE A 53 -14.80 -0.70 -3.08
CA PHE A 53 -13.84 0.04 -2.25
C PHE A 53 -13.94 1.57 -2.37
N GLY A 54 -15.05 2.11 -2.90
CA GLY A 54 -15.31 3.55 -2.93
C GLY A 54 -15.21 4.21 -4.31
N GLY A 55 -15.05 3.44 -5.38
CA GLY A 55 -15.16 3.93 -6.76
C GLY A 55 -14.11 5.00 -7.10
N ASP A 56 -14.57 6.14 -7.61
CA ASP A 56 -13.72 7.30 -7.94
C ASP A 56 -13.35 8.15 -6.71
N ASP A 57 -14.01 7.94 -5.57
CA ASP A 57 -13.71 8.61 -4.30
C ASP A 57 -12.72 7.83 -3.43
N ILE A 58 -12.13 6.74 -3.97
CA ILE A 58 -11.17 5.92 -3.22
C ILE A 58 -9.98 6.77 -2.74
N GLY A 59 -9.76 6.76 -1.43
CA GLY A 59 -8.63 7.43 -0.82
C GLY A 59 -7.35 6.60 -1.00
N ALA A 60 -6.28 7.22 -1.48
CA ALA A 60 -4.94 6.64 -1.46
C ALA A 60 -4.13 7.23 -0.31
N CYS A 61 -3.44 6.37 0.44
CA CYS A 61 -2.53 6.76 1.51
C CYS A 61 -1.12 6.26 1.19
N LEU A 62 -0.13 7.14 1.29
CA LEU A 62 1.28 6.75 1.23
C LEU A 62 1.86 6.70 2.63
N ARG A 63 2.52 5.58 2.96
CA ARG A 63 3.23 5.39 4.22
C ARG A 63 4.69 5.06 3.95
N ALA A 64 5.58 6.01 4.25
CA ALA A 64 7.02 5.76 4.29
C ALA A 64 7.41 5.32 5.71
N THR A 65 8.05 4.16 5.85
CA THR A 65 8.47 3.63 7.15
C THR A 65 9.97 3.39 7.16
N PHE A 66 10.65 3.84 8.21
CA PHE A 66 12.09 3.63 8.40
C PHE A 66 12.33 2.79 9.66
N TYR A 67 13.02 1.67 9.50
CA TYR A 67 13.36 0.76 10.59
C TYR A 67 14.86 0.84 10.88
N PRO A 68 15.29 1.55 11.95
CA PRO A 68 16.71 1.63 12.30
C PRO A 68 17.24 0.27 12.78
N LYS A 69 18.57 0.10 12.77
CA LYS A 69 19.23 -1.09 13.33
C LYS A 69 18.85 -1.25 14.81
N CYS A 70 18.38 -2.44 15.17
CA CYS A 70 18.03 -2.78 16.56
C CYS A 70 19.17 -3.59 17.21
N PRO A 71 19.62 -3.22 18.42
CA PRO A 71 20.60 -4.01 19.18
C PRO A 71 20.06 -5.38 19.64
N GLN A 72 18.74 -5.51 19.80
CA GLN A 72 18.06 -6.72 20.29
C GLN A 72 16.90 -7.12 19.37
N PRO A 73 17.17 -7.48 18.10
CA PRO A 73 16.13 -7.69 17.09
C PRO A 73 15.18 -8.85 17.45
N ASP A 74 15.62 -9.81 18.25
CA ASP A 74 14.78 -10.95 18.68
C ASP A 74 13.74 -10.59 19.74
N LEU A 75 13.88 -9.43 20.40
CA LEU A 75 12.98 -8.95 21.46
C LEU A 75 12.09 -7.80 21.01
N THR A 76 12.23 -7.35 19.76
CA THR A 76 11.54 -6.16 19.24
C THR A 76 10.97 -6.43 17.86
N LEU A 77 9.81 -5.85 17.57
CA LEU A 77 9.25 -5.84 16.22
C LEU A 77 9.31 -4.43 15.67
N GLY A 78 9.75 -4.28 14.41
CA GLY A 78 9.67 -2.99 13.72
C GLY A 78 8.20 -2.56 13.55
N LEU A 79 7.34 -3.50 13.17
CA LEU A 79 5.89 -3.33 13.08
C LEU A 79 5.23 -4.61 13.58
N SER A 80 4.24 -4.48 14.47
CA SER A 80 3.49 -5.63 14.99
C SER A 80 2.73 -6.35 13.88
N SER A 81 2.47 -7.65 14.05
CA SER A 81 1.61 -8.40 13.13
C SER A 81 0.22 -7.77 13.06
N HIS A 82 -0.26 -7.54 11.83
CA HIS A 82 -1.57 -6.98 11.54
C HIS A 82 -1.99 -7.36 10.12
N SER A 83 -3.27 -7.15 9.82
CA SER A 83 -3.78 -7.08 8.45
C SER A 83 -4.02 -5.63 8.09
N ASP A 84 -3.66 -5.25 6.86
CA ASP A 84 -3.86 -3.88 6.40
C ASP A 84 -5.37 -3.57 6.32
N PRO A 85 -5.83 -2.43 6.86
CA PRO A 85 -7.17 -1.96 6.60
C PRO A 85 -7.27 -1.39 5.18
N GLY A 86 -8.34 -1.72 4.46
CA GLY A 86 -8.62 -1.19 3.12
C GLY A 86 -8.69 -2.28 2.06
N GLY A 87 -8.54 -1.87 0.80
CA GLY A 87 -8.70 -2.78 -0.35
C GLY A 87 -7.39 -3.39 -0.86
N MET A 88 -6.36 -2.58 -1.06
CA MET A 88 -5.09 -3.03 -1.65
C MET A 88 -3.92 -2.18 -1.17
N THR A 89 -2.82 -2.85 -0.84
CA THR A 89 -1.54 -2.24 -0.50
C THR A 89 -0.52 -2.60 -1.58
N LEU A 90 0.15 -1.60 -2.14
CA LEU A 90 1.32 -1.77 -3.00
C LEU A 90 2.58 -1.41 -2.19
N LEU A 91 3.45 -2.40 -1.97
CA LEU A 91 4.64 -2.25 -1.14
C LEU A 91 5.91 -2.22 -1.99
N LEU A 92 6.75 -1.21 -1.77
CA LEU A 92 8.12 -1.14 -2.29
C LEU A 92 9.08 -1.37 -1.11
N PRO A 93 9.60 -2.61 -0.91
CA PRO A 93 10.57 -2.90 0.12
C PRO A 93 11.98 -2.46 -0.28
N ASP A 94 12.86 -2.29 0.71
CA ASP A 94 14.30 -2.16 0.50
C ASP A 94 14.87 -3.45 -0.09
N ASP A 95 15.67 -3.35 -1.14
CA ASP A 95 16.20 -4.49 -1.91
C ASP A 95 17.47 -5.09 -1.29
N GLN A 96 18.11 -4.39 -0.34
CA GLN A 96 19.33 -4.84 0.34
C GLN A 96 19.06 -5.33 1.77
N VAL A 97 17.92 -4.93 2.36
CA VAL A 97 17.57 -5.28 3.75
C VAL A 97 16.29 -6.13 3.80
N SER A 98 16.43 -7.38 4.19
CA SER A 98 15.27 -8.25 4.47
C SER A 98 14.61 -7.88 5.79
N GLY A 99 13.28 -7.91 5.84
CA GLY A 99 12.53 -7.66 7.08
C GLY A 99 11.03 -7.91 6.98
N TYR A 100 10.48 -7.86 5.77
CA TYR A 100 9.08 -8.20 5.54
C TYR A 100 8.82 -9.71 5.71
N LYS A 101 7.80 -10.04 6.51
CA LYS A 101 7.30 -11.41 6.72
C LYS A 101 5.78 -11.39 6.61
N TYR A 102 5.20 -12.43 6.03
CA TYR A 102 3.75 -12.62 5.94
C TYR A 102 3.34 -13.93 6.61
N LEU A 103 2.15 -13.94 7.22
CA LEU A 103 1.54 -15.17 7.72
C LEU A 103 0.67 -15.77 6.61
N LYS A 104 0.99 -16.99 6.20
CA LYS A 104 0.14 -17.74 5.28
C LYS A 104 -0.91 -18.51 6.08
N VAL A 105 -2.15 -18.04 6.06
CA VAL A 105 -3.29 -18.79 6.59
C VAL A 105 -3.83 -19.67 5.47
N ILE A 106 -3.74 -20.98 5.64
CA ILE A 106 -4.36 -21.94 4.73
C ILE A 106 -5.74 -22.24 5.28
N VAL A 107 -6.77 -21.67 4.64
CA VAL A 107 -8.14 -22.09 4.90
C VAL A 107 -8.33 -23.40 4.12
N GLY A 108 -8.38 -24.51 4.84
CA GLY A 108 -8.71 -25.80 4.24
C GLY A 108 -10.11 -25.71 3.62
N SER A 109 -10.23 -26.14 2.36
CA SER A 109 -11.55 -26.45 1.80
C SER A 109 -12.17 -27.60 2.63
N PRO A 110 -13.48 -27.59 2.89
CA PRO A 110 -14.15 -28.79 3.38
C PRO A 110 -14.02 -29.95 2.38
#